data_AF-W6L3P6-F1
#
_entry.id   AF-W6L3P6-F1
#
_cell.length_a   1.000
_cell.length_b   1.000
_cell.length_c   1.000
_cell.angle_alpha   90.00
_cell.angle_beta   90.00
_cell.angle_gamma   90.00
#
_symmetry.space_group_name_H-M   'P 1'
#
loop_
_entity.id
_entity.type
_entity.pdbx_description
1 polymer ?
#
loop_
_entity_poly.entity_id
_entity_poly.type
_entity_poly.pdbx_seq_one_letter_code
_entity_poly.pdbx_strand_id
1 'polypeptide(L)'
;MREDGACVLDSPLESVGDAVALASEVLQQVGVKPGKEVCFGVRLQCPTVQRSALDGSTGSIFPPHSAKEPGMGKKQASGSMRKKPLQHSLVGIPDIMYALHPGDTDVTGAQVALYLTQQVEKTGGTLVYLEDTHSAQDEEGLHRLQGMLKEQLDWGGIVSGYGLYDCLNKPYDVEERISSGIQRVWTQNLVLCPDAVGSLTRLMRLSQTIRAGGRAVSMVQVPHVRPAEAVVDLALGTNTSFLILNGFQHPSGCEAASRFLSLQSSLLQSRTLGEPPAWTSFFPKDLPSVPNDIVIPEIRRKNDKRRKPGK
;
A
#
# COMPACT_ATOMS: atom_id res chain seq x y z
N MET A 1 14.68 11.53 -9.90
CA MET A 1 13.98 11.78 -8.62
C MET A 1 12.62 12.38 -8.94
N ARG A 2 11.56 11.97 -8.25
CA ARG A 2 10.20 12.47 -8.45
C ARG A 2 9.99 13.80 -7.70
N GLU A 3 8.95 14.53 -8.08
CA GLU A 3 8.54 15.79 -7.42
C GLU A 3 8.09 15.61 -5.96
N ASP A 4 7.97 14.39 -5.45
CA ASP A 4 7.69 14.12 -4.03
C ASP A 4 8.94 13.69 -3.26
N GLY A 5 10.12 13.89 -3.86
CA GLY A 5 11.41 13.57 -3.24
C GLY A 5 11.74 12.07 -3.25
N ALA A 6 10.88 11.23 -3.83
CA ALA A 6 11.17 9.81 -4.00
C ALA A 6 12.29 9.59 -5.02
N CYS A 7 13.28 8.78 -4.64
CA CYS A 7 14.33 8.35 -5.55
C CYS A 7 13.79 7.23 -6.44
N VAL A 8 13.90 7.39 -7.76
CA VAL A 8 13.67 6.29 -8.70
C VAL A 8 14.99 5.56 -8.84
N LEU A 9 15.00 4.28 -8.50
CA LEU A 9 16.18 3.45 -8.63
C LEU A 9 16.25 2.94 -10.08
N ASP A 10 17.26 3.38 -10.84
CA ASP A 10 17.52 2.95 -12.22
C ASP A 10 18.18 1.55 -12.32
N SER A 11 18.30 0.86 -11.18
CA SER A 11 18.78 -0.52 -11.11
C SER A 11 17.64 -1.48 -11.50
N PRO A 12 17.92 -2.61 -12.18
CA PRO A 12 16.93 -3.65 -12.41
C PRO A 12 16.58 -4.36 -11.09
N LEU A 13 15.83 -3.67 -10.24
CA LEU A 13 15.29 -4.25 -9.02
C LEU A 13 14.11 -5.12 -9.40
N GLU A 14 14.20 -6.39 -9.05
CA GLU A 14 13.18 -7.37 -9.40
C GLU A 14 12.06 -7.44 -8.36
N SER A 15 12.32 -6.99 -7.13
CA SER A 15 11.37 -7.01 -6.02
C SER A 15 11.59 -5.87 -5.03
N VAL A 16 10.59 -5.64 -4.18
CA VAL A 16 10.69 -4.71 -3.04
C VAL A 16 11.82 -5.12 -2.10
N GLY A 17 11.99 -6.42 -1.85
CA GLY A 17 13.06 -6.94 -1.01
C GLY A 17 14.45 -6.61 -1.55
N ASP A 18 14.64 -6.56 -2.87
CA ASP A 18 15.94 -6.19 -3.45
C ASP A 18 16.23 -4.70 -3.27
N ALA A 19 15.20 -3.85 -3.36
CA ALA A 19 15.32 -2.42 -3.06
C ALA A 19 15.72 -2.18 -1.60
N VAL A 20 15.06 -2.90 -0.66
CA VAL A 20 15.36 -2.83 0.76
C VAL A 20 16.76 -3.38 1.06
N ALA A 21 17.18 -4.45 0.41
CA ALA A 21 18.52 -5.02 0.57
C ALA A 21 19.61 -4.05 0.11
N LEU A 22 19.44 -3.43 -1.08
CA LEU A 22 20.36 -2.43 -1.59
C LEU A 22 20.44 -1.21 -0.66
N ALA A 23 19.31 -0.69 -0.20
CA ALA A 23 19.28 0.42 0.74
C ALA A 23 19.95 0.07 2.08
N SER A 24 19.75 -1.16 2.56
CA SER A 24 20.40 -1.68 3.77
C SER A 24 21.92 -1.73 3.61
N GLU A 25 22.41 -2.21 2.48
CA GLU A 25 23.84 -2.27 2.18
C GLU A 25 24.48 -0.88 2.19
N VAL A 26 23.84 0.10 1.55
CA VAL A 26 24.33 1.50 1.53
C VAL A 26 24.40 2.10 2.93
N LEU A 27 23.39 1.88 3.78
CA LEU A 27 23.41 2.36 5.16
C LEU A 27 24.52 1.70 6.01
N GLN A 28 24.74 0.40 5.80
CA GLN A 28 25.78 -0.33 6.52
C GLN A 28 27.18 0.16 6.16
N GLN A 29 27.42 0.59 4.91
CA GLN A 29 28.70 1.18 4.49
C GLN A 29 29.03 2.49 5.23
N VAL A 30 28.02 3.21 5.72
CA VAL A 30 28.18 4.43 6.54
C VAL A 30 27.98 4.17 8.04
N GLY A 31 27.96 2.90 8.46
CA GLY A 31 27.88 2.50 9.86
C GLY A 31 26.50 2.58 10.51
N VAL A 32 25.45 2.82 9.73
CA VAL A 32 24.05 2.86 10.20
C VAL A 32 23.46 1.45 10.17
N LYS A 33 22.74 1.05 11.23
CA LYS A 33 22.10 -0.26 11.37
C LYS A 33 20.63 -0.24 10.91
N PRO A 34 20.29 -0.86 9.76
CA PRO A 34 18.91 -0.97 9.32
C PRO A 34 18.05 -1.75 10.31
N GLY A 35 16.77 -1.37 10.43
CA GLY A 35 15.78 -1.97 11.33
C GLY A 35 15.97 -1.62 12.81
N LYS A 36 17.05 -0.92 13.17
CA LYS A 36 17.33 -0.45 14.54
C LYS A 36 17.45 1.06 14.62
N GLU A 37 18.22 1.65 13.72
CA GLU A 37 18.46 3.09 13.66
C GLU A 37 17.64 3.75 12.55
N VAL A 38 17.45 3.03 11.43
CA VAL A 38 16.66 3.47 10.28
C VAL A 38 15.82 2.31 9.78
N CYS A 39 14.53 2.55 9.56
CA CYS A 39 13.62 1.60 8.92
C CYS A 39 13.22 2.11 7.55
N PHE A 40 12.71 1.22 6.70
CA PHE A 40 12.34 1.55 5.33
C PHE A 40 10.83 1.60 5.13
N GLY A 41 10.44 2.48 4.20
CA GLY A 41 9.09 2.56 3.67
C GLY A 41 9.09 2.46 2.16
N VAL A 42 8.00 1.94 1.61
CA VAL A 42 7.81 1.81 0.16
C VAL A 42 6.44 2.33 -0.23
N ARG A 43 6.43 3.22 -1.22
CA ARG A 43 5.24 3.69 -1.93
C ARG A 43 5.18 2.98 -3.28
N LEU A 44 4.14 2.19 -3.52
CA LEU A 44 4.04 1.39 -4.75
C LEU A 44 3.39 2.17 -5.90
N GLN A 45 2.29 2.89 -5.64
CA GLN A 45 1.48 3.53 -6.69
C GLN A 45 1.20 2.60 -7.87
N CYS A 46 0.85 1.34 -7.59
CA CYS A 46 0.61 0.36 -8.63
C CYS A 46 -0.53 0.82 -9.56
N PRO A 47 -0.28 0.96 -10.88
CA PRO A 47 -1.32 1.32 -11.83
C PRO A 47 -2.43 0.27 -11.84
N THR A 48 -3.68 0.73 -11.73
CA THR A 48 -4.84 -0.14 -11.91
C THR A 48 -5.16 -0.34 -13.38
N VAL A 49 -5.48 -1.57 -13.73
CA VAL A 49 -5.97 -1.98 -15.04
C VAL A 49 -7.40 -2.47 -14.83
N GLN A 50 -8.38 -1.70 -15.33
CA GLN A 50 -9.76 -2.15 -15.35
C GLN A 50 -9.98 -3.01 -16.59
N ARG A 51 -10.27 -4.29 -16.38
CA ARG A 51 -10.79 -5.13 -17.46
C ARG A 51 -12.31 -5.08 -17.38
N SER A 52 -12.93 -4.49 -18.40
CA SER A 52 -14.38 -4.64 -18.58
C SER A 52 -14.66 -6.14 -18.73
N ALA A 53 -15.61 -6.66 -17.95
CA ALA A 53 -16.12 -8.01 -18.17
C ALA A 53 -16.60 -8.09 -19.62
N LEU A 54 -15.87 -8.83 -20.46
CA LEU A 54 -16.32 -9.13 -21.81
C LEU A 54 -17.60 -9.96 -21.67
N ASP A 55 -18.71 -9.42 -22.18
CA ASP A 55 -19.94 -10.16 -22.37
C ASP A 55 -19.64 -11.48 -23.09
N GLY A 56 -19.85 -12.59 -22.40
CA GLY A 56 -19.95 -13.92 -22.99
C GLY A 56 -18.68 -14.47 -23.65
N SER A 57 -17.72 -14.95 -22.87
CA SER A 57 -16.88 -16.06 -23.32
C SER A 57 -16.52 -16.97 -22.16
N THR A 58 -17.07 -18.18 -22.19
CA THR A 58 -16.58 -19.34 -21.43
C THR A 58 -15.22 -19.77 -21.99
N GLY A 59 -14.20 -18.93 -21.79
CA GLY A 59 -12.80 -19.23 -22.10
C GLY A 59 -12.21 -20.16 -21.05
N SER A 60 -12.43 -21.46 -21.22
CA SER A 60 -11.77 -22.53 -20.46
C SER A 60 -10.23 -22.40 -20.54
N ILE A 61 -9.57 -22.27 -19.39
CA ILE A 61 -8.10 -22.21 -19.21
C ILE A 61 -7.49 -23.63 -19.23
N PHE A 62 -7.89 -24.48 -20.18
CA PHE A 62 -7.28 -25.80 -20.37
C PHE A 62 -6.93 -26.03 -21.85
N PRO A 63 -5.71 -26.53 -22.15
CA PRO A 63 -5.31 -26.79 -23.52
C PRO A 63 -6.10 -28.00 -24.07
N PRO A 64 -6.55 -27.98 -25.33
CA PRO A 64 -7.27 -29.12 -25.89
C PRO A 64 -6.27 -30.23 -26.21
N HIS A 65 -6.36 -31.34 -25.47
CA HIS A 65 -5.78 -32.60 -25.93
C HIS A 65 -6.61 -33.11 -27.12
N SER A 66 -5.88 -33.43 -28.18
CA SER A 66 -6.35 -34.11 -29.39
C SER A 66 -6.96 -35.48 -29.09
N ALA A 67 -8.16 -35.76 -29.62
CA ALA A 67 -8.52 -37.00 -30.34
C ALA A 67 -10.02 -37.11 -30.65
N LYS A 68 -10.32 -37.23 -31.95
CA LYS A 68 -11.32 -38.09 -32.61
C LYS A 68 -12.76 -38.19 -32.03
N GLU A 69 -13.71 -37.68 -32.80
CA GLU A 69 -15.08 -38.21 -32.95
C GLU A 69 -15.06 -39.71 -33.33
N PRO A 70 -16.06 -40.54 -32.94
CA PRO A 70 -17.47 -40.35 -33.33
C PRO A 70 -18.55 -40.83 -32.34
N GLY A 71 -19.82 -40.48 -32.64
CA GLY A 71 -20.94 -41.41 -32.48
C GLY A 71 -22.04 -41.03 -31.48
N MET A 72 -23.27 -40.96 -32.01
CA MET A 72 -24.54 -40.71 -31.32
C MET A 72 -24.90 -41.69 -30.19
N GLY A 73 -25.63 -41.21 -29.18
CA GLY A 73 -26.39 -42.08 -28.26
C GLY A 73 -27.19 -41.33 -27.19
N LYS A 74 -28.52 -41.35 -27.29
CA LYS A 74 -29.49 -40.92 -26.26
C LYS A 74 -29.44 -41.83 -25.02
N LYS A 75 -29.47 -41.27 -23.80
CA LYS A 75 -30.29 -41.74 -22.66
C LYS A 75 -30.24 -40.80 -21.44
N GLN A 76 -31.35 -40.81 -20.70
CA GLN A 76 -31.76 -39.94 -19.59
C GLN A 76 -30.96 -40.12 -18.28
N ALA A 77 -30.87 -38.99 -17.57
CA ALA A 77 -30.91 -38.73 -16.13
C ALA A 77 -30.44 -39.81 -15.11
N SER A 78 -29.45 -39.44 -14.30
CA SER A 78 -29.55 -39.55 -12.83
C SER A 78 -28.67 -38.48 -12.17
N GLY A 79 -29.20 -37.86 -11.13
CA GLY A 79 -28.63 -36.70 -10.47
C GLY A 79 -27.43 -37.04 -9.59
N SER A 80 -26.42 -36.19 -9.67
CA SER A 80 -25.37 -36.03 -8.66
C SER A 80 -25.14 -34.53 -8.50
N MET A 81 -25.58 -33.98 -7.37
CA MET A 81 -25.29 -32.61 -6.96
C MET A 81 -23.78 -32.50 -6.69
N ARG A 82 -23.00 -32.14 -7.72
CA ARG A 82 -21.72 -31.47 -7.50
C ARG A 82 -22.02 -30.03 -7.14
N LYS A 83 -21.80 -29.67 -5.87
CA LYS A 83 -21.76 -28.28 -5.40
C LYS A 83 -20.80 -27.52 -6.31
N LYS A 84 -21.34 -26.65 -7.17
CA LYS A 84 -20.56 -25.60 -7.82
C LYS A 84 -20.03 -24.68 -6.71
N PRO A 85 -18.78 -24.19 -6.80
CA PRO A 85 -18.38 -23.08 -5.95
C PRO A 85 -19.36 -21.93 -6.22
N LEU A 86 -19.90 -21.32 -5.17
CA LEU A 86 -20.65 -20.08 -5.31
C LEU A 86 -19.70 -19.04 -5.91
N GLN A 87 -19.81 -18.81 -7.22
CA GLN A 87 -19.41 -17.55 -7.80
C GLN A 87 -20.42 -16.52 -7.29
N HIS A 88 -20.04 -15.76 -6.27
CA HIS A 88 -20.63 -14.46 -6.00
C HIS A 88 -20.15 -13.46 -7.07
N SER A 89 -20.47 -13.72 -8.34
CA SER A 89 -20.40 -12.69 -9.38
C SER A 89 -21.67 -11.85 -9.25
N LEU A 90 -21.67 -10.97 -8.25
CA LEU A 90 -22.60 -9.85 -8.21
C LEU A 90 -22.25 -8.94 -9.39
N VAL A 91 -23.15 -8.93 -10.38
CA VAL A 91 -23.40 -7.89 -11.39
C VAL A 91 -22.26 -6.85 -11.57
N GLY A 92 -21.47 -7.00 -12.64
CA GLY A 92 -20.87 -5.88 -13.37
C GLY A 92 -19.76 -5.06 -12.71
N ILE A 93 -19.19 -5.48 -11.59
CA ILE A 93 -18.01 -4.81 -11.04
C ILE A 93 -16.77 -5.26 -11.85
N PRO A 94 -16.05 -4.36 -12.53
CA PRO A 94 -14.83 -4.73 -13.26
C PRO A 94 -13.80 -5.32 -12.30
N ASP A 95 -13.19 -6.43 -12.69
CA ASP A 95 -12.07 -7.02 -11.94
C ASP A 95 -10.92 -6.00 -11.91
N ILE A 96 -10.56 -5.56 -10.69
CA ILE A 96 -9.46 -4.63 -10.48
C ILE A 96 -8.16 -5.41 -10.52
N MET A 97 -7.35 -5.12 -11.52
CA MET A 97 -6.05 -5.73 -11.72
C MET A 97 -4.94 -4.69 -11.56
N TYR A 98 -3.72 -5.15 -11.26
CA TYR A 98 -2.56 -4.30 -11.04
C TYR A 98 -1.41 -4.72 -11.96
N ALA A 99 -0.77 -3.72 -12.57
CA ALA A 99 0.48 -3.90 -13.27
C ALA A 99 1.65 -3.81 -12.26
N LEU A 100 1.89 -4.89 -11.51
CA LEU A 100 2.91 -4.90 -10.45
C LEU A 100 4.34 -4.84 -10.99
N HIS A 101 4.62 -5.54 -12.08
CA HIS A 101 5.90 -5.53 -12.77
C HIS A 101 5.74 -5.15 -14.24
N PRO A 102 6.54 -4.22 -14.78
CA PRO A 102 6.46 -3.84 -16.19
C PRO A 102 6.63 -5.05 -17.12
N GLY A 103 5.62 -5.30 -17.97
CA GLY A 103 5.66 -6.35 -18.98
C GLY A 103 5.33 -7.78 -18.50
N ASP A 104 5.04 -7.97 -17.21
CA ASP A 104 4.45 -9.20 -16.68
C ASP A 104 2.92 -9.19 -16.81
N THR A 105 2.28 -10.30 -16.44
CA THR A 105 0.81 -10.40 -16.44
C THR A 105 0.23 -9.58 -15.30
N ASP A 106 -0.88 -8.87 -15.55
CA ASP A 106 -1.61 -8.16 -14.49
C ASP A 106 -2.02 -9.13 -13.37
N VAL A 107 -1.94 -8.66 -12.13
CA VAL A 107 -2.22 -9.46 -10.92
C VAL A 107 -3.44 -8.92 -10.17
N THR A 108 -4.11 -9.78 -9.42
CA THR A 108 -5.26 -9.37 -8.58
C THR A 108 -4.80 -8.68 -7.30
N GLY A 109 -5.69 -7.95 -6.62
CA GLY A 109 -5.42 -7.39 -5.29
C GLY A 109 -4.97 -8.44 -4.27
N ALA A 110 -5.58 -9.63 -4.29
CA ALA A 110 -5.16 -10.72 -3.41
C ALA A 110 -3.70 -11.18 -3.67
N GLN A 111 -3.26 -11.17 -4.93
CA GLN A 111 -1.88 -11.48 -5.29
C GLN A 111 -0.91 -10.38 -4.86
N VAL A 112 -1.30 -9.11 -4.98
CA VAL A 112 -0.52 -7.96 -4.46
C VAL A 112 -0.37 -8.07 -2.95
N ALA A 113 -1.46 -8.37 -2.23
CA ALA A 113 -1.43 -8.56 -0.78
C ALA A 113 -0.46 -9.68 -0.37
N LEU A 114 -0.58 -10.86 -0.99
CA LEU A 114 0.33 -12.00 -0.71
C LEU A 114 1.79 -11.64 -1.02
N TYR A 115 2.05 -11.02 -2.17
CA TYR A 115 3.40 -10.59 -2.55
C TYR A 115 3.98 -9.66 -1.49
N LEU A 116 3.26 -8.61 -1.10
CA LEU A 116 3.74 -7.64 -0.12
C LEU A 116 3.97 -8.27 1.26
N THR A 117 3.12 -9.18 1.71
CA THR A 117 3.34 -9.95 2.94
C THR A 117 4.65 -10.75 2.87
N GLN A 118 4.92 -11.43 1.74
CA GLN A 118 6.18 -12.16 1.54
C GLN A 118 7.40 -11.21 1.52
N GLN A 119 7.27 -10.00 0.95
CA GLN A 119 8.35 -9.01 0.97
C GLN A 119 8.62 -8.49 2.39
N VAL A 120 7.57 -8.23 3.18
CA VAL A 120 7.69 -7.83 4.58
C VAL A 120 8.41 -8.92 5.39
N GLU A 121 7.97 -10.17 5.26
CA GLU A 121 8.61 -11.32 5.92
C GLU A 121 10.09 -11.45 5.52
N LYS A 122 10.40 -11.42 4.22
CA LYS A 122 11.77 -11.53 3.69
C LYS A 122 12.70 -10.43 4.22
N THR A 123 12.18 -9.23 4.50
CA THR A 123 12.97 -8.09 4.98
C THR A 123 13.17 -8.06 6.51
N GLY A 124 12.63 -9.02 7.25
CA GLY A 124 13.00 -9.29 8.64
C GLY A 124 12.77 -8.12 9.61
N GLY A 125 11.68 -7.35 9.42
CA GLY A 125 11.33 -6.22 10.28
C GLY A 125 11.95 -4.87 9.87
N THR A 126 12.70 -4.83 8.77
CA THR A 126 13.31 -3.59 8.28
C THR A 126 12.31 -2.73 7.49
N LEU A 127 11.38 -3.36 6.77
CA LEU A 127 10.28 -2.70 6.07
C LEU A 127 9.11 -2.49 7.03
N VAL A 128 8.80 -1.23 7.35
CA VAL A 128 7.79 -0.85 8.36
C VAL A 128 6.68 0.05 7.82
N TYR A 129 6.80 0.54 6.59
CA TYR A 129 5.84 1.47 6.00
C TYR A 129 5.48 1.04 4.57
N LEU A 130 4.20 0.82 4.31
CA LEU A 130 3.67 0.49 3.00
C LEU A 130 2.62 1.52 2.60
N GLU A 131 2.76 2.14 1.43
CA GLU A 131 1.88 3.21 0.99
C GLU A 131 1.37 3.01 -0.43
N ASP A 132 0.09 3.36 -0.63
CA ASP A 132 -0.60 3.30 -1.93
C ASP A 132 -0.44 1.91 -2.60
N THR A 133 -0.67 0.85 -1.82
CA THR A 133 -0.49 -0.54 -2.24
C THR A 133 -1.59 -1.04 -3.16
N HIS A 134 -2.83 -0.60 -2.92
CA HIS A 134 -4.03 -0.94 -3.67
C HIS A 134 -4.83 0.33 -3.96
N SER A 135 -5.78 0.23 -4.87
CA SER A 135 -6.76 1.29 -5.12
C SER A 135 -7.92 1.22 -4.13
N ALA A 136 -8.64 2.33 -3.93
CA ALA A 136 -9.79 2.36 -3.04
C ALA A 136 -10.99 1.57 -3.56
N GLN A 137 -11.01 1.23 -4.86
CA GLN A 137 -12.04 0.36 -5.40
C GLN A 137 -11.82 -1.10 -4.98
N ASP A 138 -10.61 -1.45 -4.53
CA ASP A 138 -10.20 -2.79 -4.13
C ASP A 138 -10.06 -2.88 -2.61
N GLU A 139 -11.19 -2.72 -1.93
CA GLU A 139 -11.26 -2.77 -0.47
C GLU A 139 -10.89 -4.15 0.07
N GLU A 140 -11.26 -5.21 -0.65
CA GLU A 140 -10.91 -6.57 -0.27
C GLU A 140 -9.39 -6.78 -0.28
N GLY A 141 -8.68 -6.30 -1.31
CA GLY A 141 -7.21 -6.34 -1.36
C GLY A 141 -6.57 -5.58 -0.19
N LEU A 142 -7.07 -4.39 0.14
CA LEU A 142 -6.61 -3.59 1.28
C LEU A 142 -6.82 -4.30 2.63
N HIS A 143 -8.01 -4.85 2.86
CA HIS A 143 -8.32 -5.58 4.10
C HIS A 143 -7.50 -6.85 4.21
N ARG A 144 -7.35 -7.59 3.10
CA ARG A 144 -6.55 -8.81 3.05
C ARG A 144 -5.09 -8.53 3.38
N LEU A 145 -4.48 -7.50 2.77
CA LEU A 145 -3.09 -7.12 3.09
C LEU A 145 -2.94 -6.80 4.57
N GLN A 146 -3.77 -5.91 5.11
CA GLN A 146 -3.69 -5.51 6.52
C GLN A 146 -3.91 -6.69 7.46
N GLY A 147 -4.84 -7.59 7.12
CA GLY A 147 -5.17 -8.76 7.92
C GLY A 147 -4.03 -9.78 7.89
N MET A 148 -3.45 -10.06 6.72
CA MET A 148 -2.30 -10.96 6.61
C MET A 148 -1.09 -10.45 7.40
N LEU A 149 -0.79 -9.15 7.29
CA LEU A 149 0.31 -8.53 8.05
C LEU A 149 0.09 -8.61 9.57
N LYS A 150 -1.15 -8.41 10.03
CA LYS A 150 -1.50 -8.47 11.45
C LYS A 150 -1.54 -9.91 11.98
N GLU A 151 -2.31 -10.78 11.33
CA GLU A 151 -2.65 -12.11 11.83
C GLU A 151 -1.55 -13.14 11.57
N GLN A 152 -0.79 -13.01 10.48
CA GLN A 152 0.23 -14.01 10.11
C GLN A 152 1.64 -13.60 10.53
N LEU A 153 1.96 -12.31 10.51
CA LEU A 153 3.32 -11.82 10.76
C LEU A 153 3.48 -11.03 12.07
N ASP A 154 2.39 -10.74 12.80
CA ASP A 154 2.40 -9.80 13.93
C ASP A 154 3.17 -8.50 13.59
N TRP A 155 2.96 -8.00 12.36
CA TRP A 155 3.82 -6.98 11.78
C TRP A 155 3.61 -5.62 12.45
N GLY A 156 4.67 -5.09 13.05
CA GLY A 156 4.66 -3.79 13.73
C GLY A 156 4.85 -2.57 12.83
N GLY A 157 4.36 -2.60 11.59
CA GLY A 157 4.46 -1.50 10.64
C GLY A 157 3.16 -0.72 10.45
N ILE A 158 3.07 0.07 9.38
CA ILE A 158 1.88 0.86 9.04
C ILE A 158 1.55 0.75 7.55
N VAL A 159 0.25 0.65 7.25
CA VAL A 159 -0.29 0.77 5.89
C VAL A 159 -0.88 2.17 5.74
N SER A 160 -0.43 2.89 4.72
CA SER A 160 -0.76 4.30 4.49
C SER A 160 -1.35 4.56 3.11
N GLY A 161 -2.11 5.65 2.99
CA GLY A 161 -2.59 6.15 1.71
C GLY A 161 -2.28 7.63 1.55
N TYR A 162 -1.55 7.97 0.49
CA TYR A 162 -1.46 9.34 -0.02
C TYR A 162 -2.34 9.46 -1.26
N GLY A 163 -2.03 8.74 -2.34
CA GLY A 163 -2.82 8.73 -3.58
C GLY A 163 -4.27 8.22 -3.42
N LEU A 164 -4.56 7.48 -2.34
CA LEU A 164 -5.92 7.08 -1.96
C LEU A 164 -6.82 8.26 -1.58
N TYR A 165 -6.23 9.31 -1.00
CA TYR A 165 -6.92 10.48 -0.45
C TYR A 165 -6.50 11.80 -1.13
N ASP A 166 -5.46 11.79 -1.96
CA ASP A 166 -4.96 12.94 -2.68
C ASP A 166 -6.06 13.56 -3.57
N CYS A 167 -6.15 14.89 -3.51
CA CYS A 167 -7.16 15.70 -4.16
C CYS A 167 -6.64 16.48 -5.37
N LEU A 168 -5.34 16.45 -5.65
CA LEU A 168 -4.74 17.30 -6.68
C LEU A 168 -5.32 17.07 -8.09
N ASN A 169 -5.93 15.90 -8.36
CA ASN A 169 -6.37 15.53 -9.70
C ASN A 169 -7.71 14.78 -9.77
N LYS A 170 -8.55 14.82 -8.72
CA LYS A 170 -9.78 13.99 -8.69
C LYS A 170 -11.04 14.78 -8.31
N PRO A 171 -12.21 14.43 -8.88
CA PRO A 171 -13.45 15.20 -8.75
C PRO A 171 -14.19 14.98 -7.43
N TYR A 172 -13.59 14.34 -6.43
CA TYR A 172 -14.28 13.95 -5.19
C TYR A 172 -14.05 14.94 -4.05
N ASP A 173 -15.01 15.01 -3.13
CA ASP A 173 -14.86 15.72 -1.86
C ASP A 173 -13.89 14.97 -0.94
N VAL A 174 -12.84 15.64 -0.48
CA VAL A 174 -11.82 15.10 0.43
C VAL A 174 -12.44 14.64 1.75
N GLU A 175 -13.42 15.38 2.27
CA GLU A 175 -14.08 15.06 3.53
C GLU A 175 -14.87 13.75 3.42
N GLU A 176 -15.62 13.59 2.32
CA GLU A 176 -16.37 12.37 2.03
C GLU A 176 -15.42 11.19 1.81
N ARG A 177 -14.30 11.43 1.12
CA ARG A 177 -13.28 10.43 0.83
C ARG A 177 -12.59 9.94 2.10
N ILE A 178 -12.20 10.86 2.97
CA ILE A 178 -11.61 10.56 4.29
C ILE A 178 -12.64 9.80 5.14
N SER A 179 -13.88 10.28 5.21
CA SER A 179 -14.95 9.63 5.97
C SER A 179 -15.18 8.19 5.49
N SER A 180 -15.24 7.98 4.18
CA SER A 180 -15.35 6.67 3.56
C SER A 180 -14.16 5.77 3.92
N GLY A 181 -12.93 6.28 3.79
CA GLY A 181 -11.74 5.48 4.10
C GLY A 181 -11.59 5.13 5.57
N ILE A 182 -12.08 5.97 6.48
CA ILE A 182 -12.15 5.64 7.92
C ILE A 182 -13.18 4.54 8.13
N GLN A 183 -14.42 4.75 7.68
CA GLN A 183 -15.55 3.83 7.87
C GLN A 183 -15.29 2.45 7.23
N ARG A 184 -14.62 2.44 6.09
CA ARG A 184 -14.29 1.24 5.33
C ARG A 184 -12.88 0.72 5.61
N VAL A 185 -12.16 1.30 6.58
CA VAL A 185 -10.88 0.76 7.07
C VAL A 185 -9.83 0.58 5.96
N TRP A 186 -9.73 1.54 5.03
CA TRP A 186 -8.81 1.42 3.89
C TRP A 186 -7.35 1.37 4.32
N THR A 187 -6.94 2.22 5.28
CA THR A 187 -5.56 2.33 5.74
C THR A 187 -5.50 2.73 7.21
N GLN A 188 -4.33 2.55 7.82
CA GLN A 188 -4.02 2.92 9.20
C GLN A 188 -3.58 4.38 9.32
N ASN A 189 -3.03 4.93 8.23
CA ASN A 189 -2.46 6.27 8.17
C ASN A 189 -2.87 7.01 6.91
N LEU A 190 -3.45 8.20 7.10
CA LEU A 190 -3.90 9.06 6.01
C LEU A 190 -2.92 10.21 5.85
N VAL A 191 -2.45 10.42 4.62
CA VAL A 191 -1.46 11.46 4.32
C VAL A 191 -2.18 12.67 3.73
N LEU A 192 -2.03 13.81 4.40
CA LEU A 192 -2.59 15.10 3.97
C LEU A 192 -1.49 15.95 3.32
N CYS A 193 -1.83 16.59 2.21
CA CYS A 193 -1.05 17.67 1.62
C CYS A 193 -1.67 19.00 2.06
N PRO A 194 -1.05 19.79 2.95
CA PRO A 194 -1.64 21.04 3.44
C PRO A 194 -2.02 22.01 2.32
N ASP A 195 -1.20 22.09 1.28
CA ASP A 195 -1.44 22.91 0.09
C ASP A 195 -2.73 22.49 -0.64
N ALA A 196 -2.90 21.18 -0.85
CA ALA A 196 -4.08 20.64 -1.52
C ALA A 196 -5.36 20.71 -0.66
N VAL A 197 -5.23 20.78 0.67
CA VAL A 197 -6.37 21.06 1.57
C VAL A 197 -6.82 22.52 1.47
N GLY A 198 -5.87 23.45 1.26
CA GLY A 198 -6.12 24.86 0.94
C GLY A 198 -6.53 25.75 2.11
N SER A 199 -6.72 25.22 3.33
CA SER A 199 -7.10 26.01 4.51
C SER A 199 -6.63 25.36 5.80
N LEU A 200 -6.09 26.17 6.72
CA LEU A 200 -5.69 25.73 8.06
C LEU A 200 -6.88 25.18 8.87
N THR A 201 -8.02 25.86 8.84
CA THR A 201 -9.23 25.40 9.56
C THR A 201 -9.69 24.04 9.05
N ARG A 202 -9.66 23.86 7.72
CA ARG A 202 -10.01 22.58 7.10
C ARG A 202 -9.00 21.50 7.48
N LEU A 203 -7.70 21.81 7.44
CA LEU A 203 -6.63 20.89 7.83
C LEU A 203 -6.75 20.41 9.28
N MET A 204 -7.03 21.34 10.21
CA MET A 204 -7.26 21.03 11.63
C MET A 204 -8.48 20.11 11.80
N ARG A 205 -9.60 20.44 11.15
CA ARG A 205 -10.82 19.63 11.18
C ARG A 205 -10.58 18.22 10.65
N LEU A 206 -9.96 18.09 9.47
CA LEU A 206 -9.65 16.79 8.88
C LEU A 206 -8.75 15.97 9.80
N SER A 207 -7.69 16.56 10.34
CA SER A 207 -6.77 15.88 11.28
C SER A 207 -7.49 15.41 12.55
N GLN A 208 -8.47 16.17 13.05
CA GLN A 208 -9.32 15.75 14.18
C GLN A 208 -10.24 14.59 13.79
N THR A 209 -10.91 14.66 12.64
CA THR A 209 -11.79 13.60 12.13
C THR A 209 -11.03 12.28 11.96
N ILE A 210 -9.85 12.32 11.36
CA ILE A 210 -9.01 11.13 11.12
C ILE A 210 -8.64 10.43 12.44
N ARG A 211 -8.22 11.21 13.43
CA ARG A 211 -7.85 10.67 14.74
C ARG A 211 -9.05 10.22 15.57
N ALA A 212 -10.18 10.90 15.47
CA ALA A 212 -11.43 10.44 16.08
C ALA A 212 -11.85 9.09 15.49
N GLY A 213 -11.52 8.82 14.22
CA GLY A 213 -11.64 7.51 13.58
C GLY A 213 -10.55 6.50 13.96
N GLY A 214 -9.65 6.82 14.89
CA GLY A 214 -8.59 5.93 15.36
C GLY A 214 -7.51 5.66 14.32
N ARG A 215 -7.22 6.62 13.43
CA ARG A 215 -6.17 6.52 12.41
C ARG A 215 -5.03 7.51 12.66
N ALA A 216 -3.84 7.19 12.19
CA ALA A 216 -2.72 8.12 12.13
C ALA A 216 -2.93 9.18 11.04
N VAL A 217 -2.31 10.34 11.25
CA VAL A 217 -2.26 11.41 10.27
C VAL A 217 -0.81 11.62 9.87
N SER A 218 -0.54 11.72 8.58
CA SER A 218 0.74 12.18 8.07
C SER A 218 0.59 13.47 7.29
N MET A 219 1.65 14.27 7.25
CA MET A 219 1.73 15.43 6.38
C MET A 219 2.88 15.30 5.41
N VAL A 220 2.62 15.61 4.15
CA VAL A 220 3.64 15.65 3.10
C VAL A 220 4.07 17.08 2.80
N GLN A 221 5.37 17.27 2.65
CA GLN A 221 5.97 18.52 2.18
C GLN A 221 6.07 18.51 0.66
N VAL A 222 5.46 19.50 -0.01
CA VAL A 222 5.55 19.66 -1.46
C VAL A 222 6.76 20.55 -1.80
N PRO A 223 7.70 20.13 -2.68
CA PRO A 223 9.00 20.79 -2.80
C PRO A 223 8.95 22.24 -3.29
N HIS A 224 7.93 22.59 -4.08
CA HIS A 224 7.76 23.91 -4.68
C HIS A 224 6.95 24.87 -3.80
N VAL A 225 6.33 24.39 -2.73
CA VAL A 225 5.55 25.22 -1.80
C VAL A 225 6.48 25.84 -0.76
N ARG A 226 6.36 27.15 -0.57
CA ARG A 226 7.18 27.94 0.36
C ARG A 226 6.28 28.73 1.34
N PRO A 227 6.72 28.99 2.58
CA PRO A 227 7.95 28.48 3.22
C PRO A 227 7.87 26.97 3.51
N ALA A 228 8.96 26.23 3.28
CA ALA A 228 8.95 24.77 3.36
C ALA A 228 8.87 24.28 4.81
N GLU A 229 9.49 25.03 5.72
CA GLU A 229 9.52 24.80 7.16
C GLU A 229 8.14 24.88 7.82
N ALA A 230 7.18 25.60 7.21
CA ALA A 230 5.84 25.75 7.77
C ALA A 230 5.09 24.42 7.89
N VAL A 231 5.41 23.43 7.04
CA VAL A 231 4.83 22.08 7.16
C VAL A 231 5.13 21.44 8.52
N VAL A 232 6.30 21.75 9.11
CA VAL A 232 6.71 21.19 10.40
C VAL A 232 5.91 21.80 11.53
N ASP A 233 5.73 23.12 11.52
CA ASP A 233 4.91 23.83 12.50
C ASP A 233 3.43 23.43 12.39
N LEU A 234 2.93 23.26 11.16
CA LEU A 234 1.59 22.74 10.90
C LEU A 234 1.41 21.32 11.41
N ALA A 235 2.39 20.44 11.19
CA ALA A 235 2.35 19.07 11.68
C ALA A 235 2.34 19.01 13.21
N LEU A 236 3.11 19.87 13.88
CA LEU A 236 3.08 20.00 15.33
C LEU A 236 1.72 20.52 15.82
N GLY A 237 1.21 21.62 15.24
CA GLY A 237 -0.06 22.23 15.63
C GLY A 237 -1.28 21.35 15.37
N THR A 238 -1.22 20.50 14.35
CA THR A 238 -2.25 19.49 14.06
C THR A 238 -2.03 18.19 14.83
N ASN A 239 -0.92 18.02 15.54
CA ASN A 239 -0.50 16.77 16.20
C ASN A 239 -0.54 15.58 15.23
N THR A 240 0.17 15.78 14.12
CA THR A 240 0.43 14.79 13.06
C THR A 240 1.38 13.71 13.57
N SER A 241 1.15 12.46 13.17
CA SER A 241 1.94 11.28 13.57
C SER A 241 3.25 11.16 12.81
N PHE A 242 3.25 11.44 11.50
CA PHE A 242 4.45 11.35 10.66
C PHE A 242 4.59 12.54 9.70
N LEU A 243 5.83 12.96 9.49
CA LEU A 243 6.19 13.96 8.49
C LEU A 243 6.89 13.28 7.31
N ILE A 244 6.38 13.50 6.10
CA ILE A 244 6.98 13.02 4.86
C ILE A 244 7.65 14.22 4.20
N LEU A 245 8.98 14.23 4.22
CA LEU A 245 9.80 15.30 3.66
C LEU A 245 10.36 14.88 2.30
N ASN A 246 10.63 15.85 1.43
CA ASN A 246 11.42 15.59 0.24
C ASN A 246 12.84 15.18 0.60
N GLY A 247 13.52 14.51 -0.33
CA GLY A 247 14.93 14.17 -0.17
C GLY A 247 15.80 15.42 0.07
N PHE A 248 16.85 15.25 0.88
CA PHE A 248 17.79 16.32 1.27
C PHE A 248 18.66 16.87 0.13
N GLN A 249 18.43 16.43 -1.10
CA GLN A 249 19.03 17.05 -2.29
C GLN A 249 18.31 18.36 -2.66
N HIS A 250 17.08 18.56 -2.20
CA HIS A 250 16.30 19.77 -2.47
C HIS A 250 16.37 20.74 -1.28
N PRO A 251 16.58 22.06 -1.48
CA PRO A 251 16.68 23.03 -0.38
C PRO A 251 15.48 23.02 0.56
N SER A 252 14.27 22.83 0.02
CA SER A 252 13.04 22.75 0.84
C SER A 252 13.01 21.57 1.81
N GLY A 253 13.60 20.42 1.45
CA GLY A 253 13.77 19.28 2.36
C GLY A 253 14.74 19.61 3.50
N CYS A 254 15.85 20.31 3.19
CA CYS A 254 16.81 20.76 4.19
C CYS A 254 16.23 21.82 5.14
N GLU A 255 15.46 22.77 4.62
CA GLU A 255 14.78 23.80 5.43
C GLU A 255 13.79 23.17 6.42
N ALA A 256 12.94 22.25 5.93
CA ALA A 256 12.02 21.51 6.79
C ALA A 256 12.76 20.67 7.85
N ALA A 257 13.82 19.95 7.46
CA ALA A 257 14.64 19.19 8.41
C ALA A 257 15.32 20.08 9.46
N SER A 258 15.86 21.22 9.05
CA SER A 258 16.48 22.20 9.95
C SER A 258 15.45 22.74 10.96
N ARG A 259 14.22 23.04 10.52
CA ARG A 259 13.14 23.46 11.42
C ARG A 259 12.76 22.35 12.39
N PHE A 260 12.62 21.12 11.91
CA PHE A 260 12.32 19.95 12.74
C PHE A 260 13.37 19.74 13.84
N LEU A 261 14.66 19.74 13.49
CA LEU A 261 15.76 19.57 14.45
C LEU A 261 15.81 20.72 15.47
N SER A 262 15.52 21.94 15.04
CA SER A 262 15.46 23.11 15.92
C SER A 262 14.33 22.97 16.95
N LEU A 263 13.14 22.58 16.50
CA LEU A 263 11.99 22.33 17.38
C LEU A 263 12.24 21.16 18.32
N GLN A 264 12.77 20.04 17.83
CA GLN A 264 13.14 18.90 18.66
C GLN A 264 14.13 19.31 19.75
N SER A 265 15.15 20.09 19.40
CA SER A 265 16.15 20.58 20.36
C SER A 265 15.51 21.46 21.44
N SER A 266 14.63 22.38 21.06
CA SER A 266 13.88 23.19 22.04
C SER A 266 12.98 22.34 22.94
N LEU A 267 12.24 21.38 22.39
CA LEU A 267 11.35 20.50 23.15
C LEU A 267 12.11 19.56 24.10
N LEU A 268 13.31 19.11 23.71
CA LEU A 268 14.22 18.36 24.57
C LEU A 268 14.71 19.22 25.74
N GLN A 269 15.13 20.45 25.46
CA GLN A 269 15.58 21.40 26.49
C GLN A 269 14.46 21.74 27.49
N SER A 270 13.23 21.91 27.02
CA SER A 270 12.07 22.15 27.88
C SER A 270 11.51 20.88 28.54
N ARG A 271 12.07 19.69 28.25
CA ARG A 271 11.59 18.38 28.73
C ARG A 271 10.12 18.10 28.38
N THR A 272 9.68 18.60 27.23
CA THR A 272 8.32 18.41 26.69
C THR A 272 8.29 17.50 25.47
N LEU A 273 9.46 17.01 25.00
CA LEU A 273 9.50 16.00 23.96
C LEU A 273 8.95 14.67 24.51
N GLY A 274 7.82 14.23 23.95
CA GLY A 274 7.23 12.92 24.25
C GLY A 274 7.97 11.78 23.57
N GLU A 275 7.66 10.55 24.00
CA GLU A 275 8.13 9.35 23.32
C GLU A 275 7.41 9.18 21.97
N PRO A 276 8.11 8.68 20.93
CA PRO A 276 7.46 8.34 19.68
C PRO A 276 6.43 7.22 19.91
N PRO A 277 5.20 7.33 19.35
CA PRO A 277 4.21 6.28 19.47
C PRO A 277 4.68 5.00 18.77
N ALA A 278 4.35 3.84 19.33
CA ALA A 278 4.57 2.57 18.65
C ALA A 278 3.69 2.51 17.39
N TRP A 279 4.25 2.05 16.28
CA TRP A 279 3.56 1.90 14.99
C TRP A 279 2.30 1.03 15.12
N THR A 280 2.37 -0.01 15.95
CA THR A 280 1.27 -0.93 16.26
C THR A 280 0.05 -0.27 16.88
N SER A 281 0.21 0.91 17.50
CA SER A 281 -0.90 1.65 18.13
C SER A 281 -1.94 2.14 17.13
N PHE A 282 -1.60 2.17 15.83
CA PHE A 282 -2.48 2.64 14.76
C PHE A 282 -3.22 1.51 14.02
N PHE A 283 -3.03 0.25 14.42
CA PHE A 283 -3.79 -0.84 13.81
C PHE A 283 -5.30 -0.71 14.11
N PRO A 284 -6.15 -0.74 13.08
CA PRO A 284 -7.59 -0.73 13.25
C PRO A 284 -8.05 -1.92 14.10
N LYS A 285 -8.89 -1.64 15.09
CA LYS A 285 -9.56 -2.67 15.90
C LYS A 285 -10.69 -3.35 15.13
N ASP A 286 -11.21 -2.64 14.15
CA ASP A 286 -12.36 -2.92 13.29
C ASP A 286 -11.97 -3.59 11.95
N LEU A 287 -10.73 -4.08 11.82
CA LEU A 287 -10.28 -4.75 10.60
C LEU A 287 -11.04 -6.07 10.37
N PRO A 288 -11.61 -6.31 9.16
CA PRO A 288 -12.22 -7.59 8.82
C PRO A 288 -11.23 -8.75 8.86
N SER A 289 -11.71 -9.95 9.22
CA SER A 289 -10.87 -11.16 9.23
C SER A 289 -10.52 -11.61 7.81
N VAL A 290 -9.32 -12.16 7.63
CA VAL A 290 -8.89 -12.67 6.33
C VAL A 290 -9.61 -13.98 6.00
N PRO A 291 -10.24 -14.12 4.80
CA PRO A 291 -10.78 -15.41 4.37
C PRO A 291 -9.65 -16.43 4.18
N ASN A 292 -9.68 -17.51 4.98
CA ASN A 292 -8.66 -18.57 5.01
C ASN A 292 -8.86 -19.66 3.93
N ASP A 293 -10.00 -19.67 3.24
CA ASP A 293 -10.41 -20.68 2.28
C ASP A 293 -10.01 -20.36 0.83
N ILE A 294 -9.47 -19.17 0.59
CA ILE A 294 -9.11 -18.70 -0.76
C ILE A 294 -7.65 -19.03 -1.05
N VAL A 295 -7.43 -19.95 -2.00
CA VAL A 295 -6.11 -20.21 -2.57
C VAL A 295 -5.73 -19.07 -3.50
N ILE A 296 -4.74 -18.28 -3.10
CA ILE A 296 -4.20 -17.17 -3.90
C ILE A 296 -3.14 -17.74 -4.86
N PRO A 297 -3.32 -17.64 -6.19
CA PRO A 297 -2.33 -18.15 -7.14
C PRO A 297 -1.00 -17.40 -7.05
N GLU A 298 0.11 -18.11 -7.17
CA GLU A 298 1.44 -17.50 -7.29
C GLU A 298 1.53 -16.57 -8.52
N ILE A 299 2.27 -15.47 -8.36
CA ILE A 299 2.60 -14.55 -9.45
C ILE A 299 3.68 -15.23 -10.31
N ARG A 300 3.32 -15.58 -11.55
CA ARG A 300 4.28 -16.13 -12.52
C ARG A 300 4.97 -15.00 -13.27
N ARG A 301 6.30 -14.89 -13.14
CA ARG A 301 7.08 -13.90 -13.88
C ARG A 301 7.45 -14.44 -15.25
N LYS A 302 7.54 -13.57 -16.26
CA LYS A 302 7.86 -13.97 -17.65
C LYS A 302 9.21 -14.67 -17.78
N ASN A 303 10.14 -14.41 -16.87
CA ASN A 303 11.49 -15.00 -16.86
C ASN A 303 11.63 -16.25 -15.97
N ASP A 304 10.56 -16.69 -15.29
CA ASP A 304 10.57 -17.95 -14.55
C ASP A 304 10.51 -19.14 -15.54
N LYS A 305 11.65 -19.43 -16.16
CA LYS A 305 11.84 -20.70 -16.86
C LYS A 305 11.64 -21.80 -15.81
N ARG A 306 10.57 -22.59 -15.95
CA ARG A 306 10.30 -23.81 -15.18
C ARG A 306 11.62 -24.52 -14.86
N ARG A 307 12.08 -24.44 -13.62
CA ARG A 307 13.08 -25.39 -13.11
C ARG A 307 12.41 -26.76 -13.25
N LYS A 308 12.85 -27.54 -14.25
CA LYS A 308 12.47 -28.96 -14.31
C LYS A 308 12.90 -29.57 -12.98
N PRO A 309 12.01 -30.26 -12.25
CA PRO A 309 12.45 -31.00 -11.08
C PRO A 309 13.55 -31.96 -11.54
N GLY A 310 14.72 -31.83 -10.92
CA GLY A 310 15.87 -32.64 -11.23
C GLY A 310 15.61 -34.08 -10.80
N LYS A 311 15.56 -34.95 -11.82
CA LYS A 311 15.72 -36.42 -11.81
C LYS A 311 14.91 -37.22 -10.80
#